data_AF-A0A0A8L0T8-F1
#
_entry.id   AF-A0A0A8L0T8-F1
#
_cell.length_a   1.000
_cell.length_b   1.000
_cell.length_c   1.000
_cell.angle_alpha   90.00
_cell.angle_beta   90.00
_cell.angle_gamma   90.00
#
_symmetry.space_group_name_H-M   'P 1'
#
loop_
_entity.id
_entity.type
_entity.pdbx_description
1 polymer ?
#
loop_
_entity_poly.entity_id
_entity_poly.type
_entity_poly.pdbx_seq_one_letter_code
_entity_poly.pdbx_strand_id
1 'polypeptide(L)'
;MTDGSLFTGDLVLCTVGSYEPWPAVVVPQRILSKSVLKAKENDEQAAVAFFNDSTYYWTKPKQLKRLSDEAIEAWINSPPKRSSKELKKAYQFASDYSTLQEFVEDRLTAEGRSDDLESIAEIQMGEDPTVPNLDFKKEENKSNDKRRGRRKNESESDDFATNSNGNNDSKSRKSSSNRNKINGNSSATPVPTPISELKKRKESSTESLSNPPSFLPEQPLKKRSKLDYSRRVEIAQIFRNKLQKSLVQRDTPPTDENLAESEKLIKKILSHTKSTPEFFDLEALKVSKLHKLLKVITSMPELSQFHESCNTILEVWAPNVQHIKKEKLKSKEPLG
;
A
#
# COMPACT_ATOMS: atom_id res chain seq x y z
N MET A 1 -30.45 7.15 -11.78
CA MET A 1 -29.73 6.42 -12.86
C MET A 1 -28.25 6.76 -12.78
N THR A 2 -27.38 5.91 -12.25
CA THR A 2 -27.59 4.59 -11.63
C THR A 2 -27.49 4.68 -10.11
N ASP A 3 -28.59 4.38 -9.41
CA ASP A 3 -28.57 4.16 -7.95
C ASP A 3 -28.18 2.70 -7.67
N GLY A 4 -27.03 2.30 -8.22
CA GLY A 4 -26.41 1.01 -7.96
C GLY A 4 -25.55 1.10 -6.72
N SER A 5 -25.70 0.14 -5.80
CA SER A 5 -24.72 -0.03 -4.74
C SER A 5 -23.35 -0.31 -5.37
N LEU A 6 -22.32 0.39 -4.89
CA LEU A 6 -20.95 0.08 -5.27
C LEU A 6 -20.43 -1.03 -4.36
N PHE A 7 -19.70 -1.95 -4.95
CA PHE A 7 -19.13 -3.09 -4.24
C PHE A 7 -17.60 -3.07 -4.32
N THR A 8 -16.98 -3.80 -3.40
CA THR A 8 -15.53 -3.96 -3.37
C THR A 8 -15.06 -4.63 -4.67
N GLY A 9 -14.06 -4.03 -5.31
CA GLY A 9 -13.57 -4.45 -6.63
C GLY A 9 -14.23 -3.75 -7.83
N ASP A 10 -15.25 -2.90 -7.63
CA ASP A 10 -15.80 -2.06 -8.70
C ASP A 10 -14.74 -1.09 -9.24
N LEU A 11 -14.59 -1.08 -10.57
CA LEU A 11 -13.88 -0.02 -11.29
C LEU A 11 -14.73 1.26 -11.34
N VAL A 12 -14.13 2.37 -10.95
CA VAL A 12 -14.79 3.67 -10.87
C VAL A 12 -13.89 4.82 -11.36
N LEU A 13 -14.52 5.85 -11.92
CA LEU A 13 -13.93 7.18 -12.03
C LEU A 13 -14.26 7.98 -10.77
N CYS A 14 -13.23 8.56 -10.17
CA CYS A 14 -13.34 9.48 -9.05
C CYS A 14 -12.76 10.85 -9.43
N THR A 15 -13.48 11.92 -9.13
CA THR A 15 -13.04 13.30 -9.38
C THR A 15 -12.68 13.96 -8.06
N VAL A 16 -11.42 14.40 -7.90
CA VAL A 16 -10.94 15.07 -6.68
C VAL A 16 -10.73 16.55 -6.99
N GLY A 17 -11.48 17.43 -6.34
CA GLY A 17 -11.33 18.88 -6.50
C GLY A 17 -11.42 19.35 -7.96
N SER A 18 -10.30 19.86 -8.49
CA SER A 18 -10.17 20.35 -9.87
C SER A 18 -9.33 19.46 -10.80
N TYR A 19 -9.00 18.22 -10.38
CA TYR A 19 -8.28 17.25 -11.22
C TYR A 19 -9.22 16.57 -12.24
N GLU A 20 -8.65 16.06 -13.34
CA GLU A 20 -9.41 15.25 -14.30
C GLU A 20 -9.90 13.93 -13.64
N PRO A 21 -11.07 13.38 -14.02
CA PRO A 21 -11.60 12.15 -13.42
C PRO A 21 -10.63 10.97 -13.58
N TRP A 22 -10.19 10.42 -12.46
CA TRP A 22 -9.12 9.44 -12.37
C TRP A 22 -9.69 8.03 -12.15
N PRO A 23 -9.17 6.98 -12.83
CA PRO A 23 -9.62 5.61 -12.61
C PRO A 23 -9.10 5.07 -11.27
N ALA A 24 -9.96 4.37 -10.55
CA ALA A 24 -9.70 3.80 -9.24
C ALA A 24 -10.50 2.50 -9.02
N VAL A 25 -10.08 1.72 -8.02
CA VAL A 25 -10.79 0.53 -7.52
C VAL A 25 -11.46 0.87 -6.19
N VAL A 26 -12.71 0.46 -6.00
CA VAL A 26 -13.37 0.49 -4.68
C VAL A 26 -12.76 -0.58 -3.77
N VAL A 27 -12.19 -0.18 -2.64
CA VAL A 27 -11.46 -1.06 -1.72
C VAL A 27 -12.13 -1.12 -0.34
N PRO A 28 -12.02 -2.25 0.40
CA PRO A 28 -12.79 -2.43 1.63
C PRO A 28 -12.05 -1.80 2.81
N GLN A 29 -12.78 -1.26 3.79
CA GLN A 29 -12.15 -0.55 4.92
C GLN A 29 -11.12 -1.41 5.67
N ARG A 30 -11.27 -2.75 5.65
CA ARG A 30 -10.38 -3.68 6.35
C ARG A 30 -8.91 -3.72 5.89
N ILE A 31 -8.57 -3.24 4.68
CA ILE A 31 -7.17 -3.22 4.20
C ILE A 31 -6.44 -1.91 4.50
N LEU A 32 -7.19 -0.88 4.90
CA LEU A 32 -6.67 0.49 4.97
C LEU A 32 -5.82 0.67 6.23
N SER A 33 -4.72 1.41 6.11
CA SER A 33 -3.86 1.68 7.26
C SER A 33 -4.60 2.51 8.33
N LYS A 34 -4.17 2.42 9.59
CA LYS A 34 -4.71 3.21 10.70
C LYS A 34 -4.65 4.74 10.46
N SER A 35 -3.81 5.21 9.53
CA SER A 35 -3.76 6.62 9.11
C SER A 35 -4.86 6.95 8.10
N VAL A 36 -5.08 6.08 7.10
CA VAL A 36 -6.15 6.25 6.10
C VAL A 36 -7.53 6.15 6.75
N LEU A 37 -7.72 5.19 7.67
CA LEU A 37 -8.97 5.05 8.44
C LEU A 37 -9.30 6.30 9.29
N LYS A 38 -8.29 7.01 9.79
CA LYS A 38 -8.47 8.28 10.54
C LYS A 38 -8.84 9.47 9.65
N ALA A 39 -8.70 9.35 8.32
CA ALA A 39 -9.11 10.38 7.35
C ALA A 39 -10.55 10.18 6.83
N LYS A 40 -11.27 9.17 7.34
CA LYS A 40 -12.70 8.95 7.07
C LYS A 40 -13.54 9.98 7.85
N GLU A 41 -14.43 10.68 7.17
CA GLU A 41 -15.30 11.71 7.77
C GLU A 41 -16.69 11.17 8.13
N ASN A 42 -17.18 10.15 7.41
CA ASN A 42 -18.55 9.64 7.51
C ASN A 42 -18.61 8.16 7.13
N ASP A 43 -19.44 7.37 7.82
CA ASP A 43 -19.64 5.94 7.53
C ASP A 43 -20.25 5.65 6.15
N GLU A 44 -20.94 6.62 5.54
CA GLU A 44 -21.42 6.57 4.15
C GLU A 44 -20.30 6.68 3.08
N GLN A 45 -19.04 6.90 3.47
CA GLN A 45 -17.92 6.98 2.52
C GLN A 45 -17.36 5.60 2.18
N ALA A 46 -17.27 5.32 0.88
CA ALA A 46 -16.41 4.26 0.35
C ALA A 46 -14.97 4.79 0.23
N ALA A 47 -14.00 3.89 0.38
CA ALA A 47 -12.61 4.16 0.05
C ALA A 47 -12.33 3.73 -1.39
N VAL A 48 -11.61 4.56 -2.13
CA VAL A 48 -11.08 4.22 -3.45
C VAL A 48 -9.56 4.30 -3.47
N ALA A 49 -8.92 3.40 -4.20
CA ALA A 49 -7.49 3.38 -4.45
C ALA A 49 -7.22 3.67 -5.93
N PHE A 50 -6.46 4.73 -6.21
CA PHE A 50 -6.19 5.17 -7.58
C PHE A 50 -5.17 4.26 -8.31
N PHE A 51 -5.32 4.12 -9.62
CA PHE A 51 -4.29 3.53 -10.47
C PHE A 51 -3.13 4.52 -10.71
N ASN A 52 -1.90 4.02 -10.77
CA ASN A 52 -0.65 4.80 -10.89
C ASN A 52 -0.42 5.84 -9.76
N ASP A 53 -1.11 5.75 -8.62
CA ASP A 53 -0.95 6.66 -7.48
C ASP A 53 -1.13 5.89 -6.15
N SER A 54 -0.27 6.16 -5.16
CA SER A 54 -0.26 5.47 -3.86
C SER A 54 -1.25 6.03 -2.83
N THR A 55 -2.04 7.05 -3.18
CA THR A 55 -3.07 7.64 -2.33
C THR A 55 -4.39 6.87 -2.36
N TYR A 56 -5.10 6.94 -1.24
CA TYR A 56 -6.51 6.55 -1.12
C TYR A 56 -7.36 7.81 -0.97
N TYR A 57 -8.63 7.72 -1.37
CA TYR A 57 -9.59 8.81 -1.18
C TYR A 57 -10.91 8.30 -0.62
N TRP A 58 -11.49 9.05 0.30
CA TRP A 58 -12.80 8.79 0.88
C TRP A 58 -13.85 9.64 0.19
N THR A 59 -14.87 9.01 -0.39
CA THR A 59 -15.98 9.73 -1.01
C THR A 59 -17.29 8.97 -0.92
N LYS A 60 -18.40 9.67 -1.09
CA LYS A 60 -19.73 9.05 -1.10
C LYS A 60 -19.95 8.34 -2.44
N PRO A 61 -20.53 7.12 -2.47
CA PRO A 61 -20.79 6.39 -3.72
C PRO A 61 -21.47 7.21 -4.83
N LYS A 62 -22.31 8.19 -4.49
CA LYS A 62 -22.97 9.10 -5.44
C LYS A 62 -22.04 10.06 -6.21
N GLN A 63 -20.77 10.19 -5.81
CA GLN A 63 -19.75 10.97 -6.52
C GLN A 63 -18.84 10.09 -7.40
N LEU A 64 -18.93 8.78 -7.27
CA LEU A 64 -18.18 7.81 -8.06
C LEU A 64 -19.02 7.39 -9.27
N LYS A 65 -18.41 7.38 -10.46
CA LYS A 65 -19.05 6.87 -11.68
C LYS A 65 -18.44 5.52 -12.01
N ARG A 66 -19.24 4.45 -12.09
CA ARG A 66 -18.75 3.14 -12.59
C ARG A 66 -18.05 3.29 -13.95
N LEU A 67 -16.94 2.60 -14.09
CA LEU A 67 -16.06 2.63 -15.25
C LEU A 67 -16.08 1.24 -15.89
N SER A 68 -16.59 1.14 -17.12
CA SER A 68 -16.59 -0.10 -17.91
C SER A 68 -15.36 -0.19 -18.80
N ASP A 69 -15.00 -1.41 -19.18
CA ASP A 69 -13.85 -1.72 -20.03
C ASP A 69 -13.95 -0.98 -21.38
N GLU A 70 -15.14 -0.96 -22.00
CA GLU A 70 -15.45 -0.16 -23.20
C GLU A 70 -15.09 1.33 -23.02
N ALA A 71 -15.33 1.90 -21.84
CA ALA A 71 -15.03 3.29 -21.54
C ALA A 71 -13.55 3.53 -21.23
N ILE A 72 -12.84 2.53 -20.71
CA ILE A 72 -11.38 2.53 -20.58
C ILE A 72 -10.73 2.48 -21.96
N GLU A 73 -11.12 1.54 -22.81
CA GLU A 73 -10.62 1.42 -24.19
C GLU A 73 -10.92 2.67 -25.02
N ALA A 74 -12.14 3.22 -24.94
CA ALA A 74 -12.49 4.46 -25.64
C ALA A 74 -11.62 5.65 -25.18
N TRP A 75 -11.30 5.73 -23.88
CA TRP A 75 -10.41 6.75 -23.35
C TRP A 75 -8.95 6.53 -23.79
N ILE A 76 -8.45 5.30 -23.78
CA ILE A 76 -7.07 4.96 -24.21
C ILE A 76 -6.88 5.25 -25.71
N ASN A 77 -7.88 4.95 -26.53
CA ASN A 77 -7.86 5.18 -27.98
C ASN A 77 -8.04 6.66 -28.36
N SER A 78 -8.80 7.45 -27.59
CA SER A 78 -9.05 8.86 -27.84
C SER A 78 -8.90 9.75 -26.58
N PRO A 79 -7.71 9.82 -25.97
CA PRO A 79 -7.51 10.52 -24.70
C PRO A 79 -7.59 12.04 -24.88
N PRO A 80 -8.06 12.81 -23.87
CA PRO A 80 -8.12 14.27 -23.92
C PRO A 80 -6.77 14.89 -24.27
N LYS A 81 -6.76 15.93 -25.13
CA LYS A 81 -5.53 16.54 -25.68
C LYS A 81 -4.54 17.11 -24.65
N ARG A 82 -4.96 17.28 -23.38
CA ARG A 82 -4.13 17.78 -22.26
C ARG A 82 -3.93 16.76 -21.13
N SER A 83 -4.43 15.53 -21.28
CA SER A 83 -4.30 14.47 -20.28
C SER A 83 -2.83 14.16 -19.95
N SER A 84 -2.54 14.01 -18.64
CA SER A 84 -1.19 13.83 -18.13
C SER A 84 -0.59 12.44 -18.49
N LYS A 85 0.72 12.27 -18.29
CA LYS A 85 1.40 10.98 -18.53
C LYS A 85 1.01 9.94 -17.47
N GLU A 86 0.79 10.40 -16.25
CA GLU A 86 0.36 9.62 -15.09
C GLU A 86 -1.08 9.13 -15.28
N LEU A 87 -1.99 10.00 -15.73
CA LEU A 87 -3.38 9.63 -16.04
C LEU A 87 -3.43 8.58 -17.17
N LYS A 88 -2.61 8.72 -18.21
CA LYS A 88 -2.54 7.72 -19.29
C LYS A 88 -2.09 6.34 -18.79
N LYS A 89 -1.12 6.29 -17.87
CA LYS A 89 -0.74 5.05 -17.20
C LYS A 89 -1.86 4.52 -16.30
N ALA A 90 -2.59 5.40 -15.60
CA ALA A 90 -3.69 5.01 -14.73
C ALA A 90 -4.80 4.28 -15.51
N TYR A 91 -5.18 4.77 -16.70
CA TYR A 91 -6.11 4.05 -17.57
C TYR A 91 -5.52 2.74 -18.13
N GLN A 92 -4.22 2.69 -18.45
CA GLN A 92 -3.56 1.43 -18.86
C GLN A 92 -3.64 0.37 -17.75
N PHE A 93 -3.26 0.69 -16.51
CA PHE A 93 -3.41 -0.24 -15.39
C PHE A 93 -4.87 -0.59 -15.07
N ALA A 94 -5.82 0.31 -15.32
CA ALA A 94 -7.24 -0.01 -15.22
C ALA A 94 -7.70 -1.00 -16.30
N SER A 95 -7.08 -0.97 -17.49
CA SER A 95 -7.32 -1.94 -18.58
C SER A 95 -6.67 -3.30 -18.33
N ASP A 96 -5.57 -3.34 -17.56
CA ASP A 96 -4.88 -4.57 -17.14
C ASP A 96 -5.45 -5.15 -15.82
N TYR A 97 -6.41 -4.47 -15.17
CA TYR A 97 -6.99 -4.89 -13.89
C TYR A 97 -7.80 -6.19 -14.03
N SER A 98 -7.31 -7.27 -13.42
CA SER A 98 -7.90 -8.61 -13.52
C SER A 98 -8.71 -9.00 -12.28
N THR A 99 -8.15 -8.77 -11.09
CA THR A 99 -8.72 -9.19 -9.81
C THR A 99 -8.39 -8.18 -8.71
N LEU A 100 -9.34 -8.01 -7.79
CA LEU A 100 -9.15 -7.19 -6.59
C LEU A 100 -8.00 -7.69 -5.71
N GLN A 101 -7.81 -9.01 -5.60
CA GLN A 101 -6.77 -9.56 -4.74
C GLN A 101 -5.36 -9.23 -5.28
N GLU A 102 -5.07 -9.46 -6.57
CA GLU A 102 -3.78 -9.08 -7.18
C GLU A 102 -3.48 -7.59 -6.98
N PHE A 103 -4.48 -6.72 -7.20
CA PHE A 103 -4.36 -5.28 -6.98
C PHE A 103 -4.06 -4.92 -5.51
N VAL A 104 -4.69 -5.58 -4.54
CA VAL A 104 -4.44 -5.34 -3.11
C VAL A 104 -3.10 -5.93 -2.66
N GLU A 105 -2.69 -7.08 -3.19
CA GLU A 105 -1.38 -7.68 -2.94
C GLU A 105 -0.25 -6.75 -3.39
N ASP A 106 -0.34 -6.21 -4.61
CA ASP A 106 0.60 -5.21 -5.15
C ASP A 106 0.55 -3.88 -4.35
N ARG A 107 -0.64 -3.47 -3.88
CA ARG A 107 -0.81 -2.23 -3.13
C ARG A 107 -0.21 -2.29 -1.72
N LEU A 108 -0.52 -3.34 -0.96
CA LEU A 108 0.10 -3.58 0.36
C LEU A 108 1.60 -3.83 0.21
N THR A 109 2.02 -4.49 -0.87
CA THR A 109 3.42 -4.62 -1.28
C THR A 109 4.09 -3.25 -1.41
N ALA A 110 3.55 -2.34 -2.21
CA ALA A 110 4.09 -1.00 -2.43
C ALA A 110 4.10 -0.11 -1.17
N GLU A 111 3.16 -0.34 -0.23
CA GLU A 111 3.12 0.36 1.07
C GLU A 111 4.11 -0.19 2.11
N GLY A 112 4.85 -1.26 1.82
CA GLY A 112 5.69 -1.96 2.80
C GLY A 112 4.88 -2.75 3.84
N ARG A 113 3.59 -3.01 3.55
CA ARG A 113 2.59 -3.67 4.39
C ARG A 113 2.26 -5.09 3.92
N SER A 114 3.18 -5.74 3.20
CA SER A 114 2.98 -7.12 2.70
C SER A 114 2.78 -8.16 3.82
N ASP A 115 3.13 -7.82 5.06
CA ASP A 115 2.86 -8.67 6.22
C ASP A 115 1.39 -8.61 6.68
N ASP A 116 0.67 -7.51 6.40
CA ASP A 116 -0.76 -7.38 6.71
C ASP A 116 -1.61 -8.35 5.87
N LEU A 117 -1.12 -8.75 4.68
CA LEU A 117 -1.80 -9.65 3.75
C LEU A 117 -2.16 -11.01 4.36
N GLU A 118 -1.33 -11.53 5.27
CA GLU A 118 -1.60 -12.81 5.95
C GLU A 118 -2.70 -12.70 7.03
N SER A 119 -3.07 -11.47 7.42
CA SER A 119 -4.16 -11.15 8.38
C SER A 119 -5.44 -10.61 7.74
N ILE A 120 -5.36 -10.16 6.48
CA ILE A 120 -6.52 -9.68 5.72
C ILE A 120 -7.10 -10.88 4.98
N ALA A 121 -8.18 -11.44 5.52
CA ALA A 121 -8.89 -12.58 4.91
C ALA A 121 -9.28 -12.33 3.44
N GLU A 122 -9.19 -13.41 2.64
CA GLU A 122 -9.40 -13.44 1.17
C GLU A 122 -10.48 -12.47 0.72
N ILE A 123 -10.10 -11.52 -0.15
CA ILE A 123 -10.93 -10.36 -0.45
C ILE A 123 -11.77 -10.66 -1.69
N GLN A 124 -13.06 -10.93 -1.47
CA GLN A 124 -13.97 -11.28 -2.53
C GLN A 124 -14.53 -10.02 -3.20
N MET A 125 -14.52 -10.03 -4.54
CA MET A 125 -15.20 -9.00 -5.32
C MET A 125 -16.72 -9.13 -5.13
N GLY A 126 -17.41 -8.00 -4.97
CA GLY A 126 -18.84 -8.00 -4.64
C GLY A 126 -19.16 -7.84 -3.14
N GLU A 127 -18.16 -7.84 -2.25
CA GLU A 127 -18.37 -7.51 -0.83
C GLU A 127 -18.77 -6.04 -0.61
N ASP A 128 -19.49 -5.76 0.49
CA ASP A 128 -19.76 -4.39 0.94
C ASP A 128 -18.43 -3.69 1.33
N PRO A 129 -18.06 -2.57 0.68
CA PRO A 129 -16.78 -1.91 0.93
C PRO A 129 -16.70 -1.25 2.30
N THR A 130 -17.83 -1.07 3.00
CA THR A 130 -17.89 -0.40 4.31
C THR A 130 -17.56 -1.31 5.50
N VAL A 131 -17.49 -2.64 5.30
CA VAL A 131 -17.30 -3.62 6.38
C VAL A 131 -16.01 -3.32 7.18
N PRO A 132 -16.12 -3.01 8.48
CA PRO A 132 -14.96 -2.73 9.31
C PRO A 132 -14.23 -4.03 9.67
N ASN A 133 -12.89 -3.95 9.76
CA ASN A 133 -12.10 -5.06 10.30
C ASN A 133 -12.44 -5.26 11.78
N LEU A 134 -12.94 -6.45 12.13
CA LEU A 134 -13.47 -6.76 13.46
C LEU A 134 -12.36 -6.92 14.52
N ASP A 135 -11.13 -7.28 14.12
CA ASP A 135 -10.08 -7.68 15.05
C ASP A 135 -9.28 -6.53 15.66
N PHE A 136 -9.34 -5.32 15.08
CA PHE A 136 -8.67 -4.13 15.63
C PHE A 136 -9.27 -3.60 16.95
N LYS A 137 -10.31 -4.23 17.51
CA LYS A 137 -11.08 -3.69 18.64
C LYS A 137 -10.63 -4.14 20.03
N LYS A 138 -9.41 -4.71 20.17
CA LYS A 138 -9.00 -5.46 21.38
C LYS A 138 -7.76 -4.94 22.14
N GLU A 139 -7.30 -3.71 21.89
CA GLU A 139 -6.11 -3.17 22.58
C GLU A 139 -6.20 -1.69 22.98
N GLU A 140 -7.27 -1.32 23.70
CA GLU A 140 -7.30 -0.09 24.51
C GLU A 140 -8.26 -0.26 25.72
N ASN A 141 -8.11 0.59 26.75
CA ASN A 141 -8.91 0.62 28.00
C ASN A 141 -8.79 -0.55 29.01
N LYS A 142 -7.64 -0.66 29.70
CA LYS A 142 -7.58 -1.14 31.10
C LYS A 142 -6.61 -0.32 31.97
N SER A 143 -6.95 0.95 32.21
CA SER A 143 -6.17 1.85 33.08
C SER A 143 -7.04 2.76 33.95
N ASN A 144 -8.00 2.19 34.71
CA ASN A 144 -8.49 2.75 35.99
C ASN A 144 -9.53 1.83 36.67
N ASP A 145 -9.14 1.13 37.74
CA ASP A 145 -9.69 1.29 39.10
C ASP A 145 -9.05 0.28 40.08
N LYS A 146 -8.42 0.79 41.14
CA LYS A 146 -8.23 0.09 42.42
C LYS A 146 -8.22 1.08 43.59
N ARG A 147 -9.37 1.67 43.92
CA ARG A 147 -9.55 2.34 45.21
C ARG A 147 -9.74 1.33 46.36
N ARG A 148 -9.24 1.72 47.55
CA ARG A 148 -9.48 1.14 48.91
C ARG A 148 -8.81 -0.19 49.28
N GLY A 149 -7.64 -0.07 49.95
CA GLY A 149 -7.27 -0.90 51.11
C GLY A 149 -7.33 -0.04 52.39
N ARG A 150 -7.68 -0.62 53.56
CA ARG A 150 -7.95 0.14 54.81
C ARG A 150 -7.36 -0.56 56.05
N ARG A 151 -6.33 0.05 56.67
CA ARG A 151 -5.81 -0.06 58.06
C ARG A 151 -4.56 0.87 58.11
N LYS A 152 -4.31 1.81 59.04
CA LYS A 152 -4.72 2.17 60.43
C LYS A 152 -3.68 1.80 61.50
N ASN A 153 -2.77 2.75 61.78
CA ASN A 153 -2.17 3.18 63.08
C ASN A 153 -1.04 4.19 62.77
N GLU A 154 -1.06 5.40 63.34
CA GLU A 154 -0.24 5.89 64.49
C GLU A 154 1.18 6.32 64.08
N SER A 155 1.77 7.43 64.55
CA SER A 155 1.28 8.56 65.37
C SER A 155 2.26 9.76 65.29
N GLU A 156 2.01 10.85 66.03
CA GLU A 156 2.89 12.03 66.25
C GLU A 156 3.08 13.03 65.07
N SER A 157 3.32 14.32 65.29
CA SER A 157 2.74 15.29 66.27
C SER A 157 2.99 16.74 65.78
N ASP A 158 2.11 17.68 66.18
CA ASP A 158 2.31 19.15 66.30
C ASP A 158 2.72 19.96 65.01
N ASP A 159 2.57 21.30 64.89
CA ASP A 159 1.94 22.33 65.74
C ASP A 159 1.48 23.58 64.91
N PHE A 160 0.82 24.56 65.55
CA PHE A 160 0.55 25.98 65.16
C PHE A 160 0.09 26.32 63.71
N ALA A 161 -1.10 26.88 63.48
CA ALA A 161 -1.43 28.33 63.47
C ALA A 161 -0.81 29.14 62.27
N THR A 162 -1.41 30.21 61.72
CA THR A 162 -2.45 31.12 62.25
C THR A 162 -3.30 31.79 61.14
N ASN A 163 -4.54 32.13 61.49
CA ASN A 163 -5.46 33.14 60.93
C ASN A 163 -4.89 34.27 60.01
N SER A 164 -5.57 34.58 58.90
CA SER A 164 -5.81 35.97 58.46
C SER A 164 -6.99 36.13 57.48
N ASN A 165 -7.86 37.13 57.72
CA ASN A 165 -8.97 37.56 56.85
C ASN A 165 -8.48 38.39 55.63
N GLY A 166 -9.29 38.49 54.57
CA GLY A 166 -9.01 39.44 53.46
C GLY A 166 -9.99 39.49 52.28
N ASN A 167 -11.25 39.93 52.49
CA ASN A 167 -12.14 40.31 51.37
C ASN A 167 -11.54 41.51 50.60
N ASN A 168 -11.65 41.65 49.26
CA ASN A 168 -12.92 41.99 48.61
C ASN A 168 -12.90 41.98 47.06
N ASP A 169 -14.11 42.01 46.48
CA ASP A 169 -14.48 42.27 45.08
C ASP A 169 -13.97 43.62 44.53
N SER A 170 -13.56 43.67 43.25
CA SER A 170 -14.10 44.66 42.30
C SER A 170 -13.65 44.48 40.83
N LYS A 171 -14.56 44.84 39.92
CA LYS A 171 -14.41 44.77 38.45
C LYS A 171 -13.39 45.78 37.90
N SER A 172 -12.81 45.45 36.73
CA SER A 172 -12.54 46.45 35.70
C SER A 172 -13.14 46.04 34.34
N ARG A 173 -13.25 46.99 33.41
CA ARG A 173 -13.91 46.89 32.09
C ARG A 173 -13.31 47.94 31.15
N LYS A 174 -13.59 47.83 29.83
CA LYS A 174 -13.32 48.80 28.73
C LYS A 174 -11.86 48.85 28.23
N SER A 175 -11.57 49.19 26.96
CA SER A 175 -12.45 49.30 25.74
C SER A 175 -11.67 49.50 24.43
N SER A 176 -12.37 49.33 23.29
CA SER A 176 -12.14 49.96 21.95
C SER A 176 -10.85 49.60 21.19
N SER A 177 -10.78 49.61 19.85
CA SER A 177 -11.62 50.20 18.77
C SER A 177 -11.79 49.16 17.61
N ASN A 178 -12.90 49.01 16.86
CA ASN A 178 -13.49 49.88 15.81
C ASN A 178 -12.49 50.27 14.68
N ARG A 179 -12.82 50.25 13.37
CA ARG A 179 -14.11 50.05 12.65
C ARG A 179 -13.92 49.82 11.12
N ASN A 180 -15.03 49.50 10.42
CA ASN A 180 -15.31 49.62 8.96
C ASN A 180 -14.67 48.60 7.96
N LYS A 181 -15.15 48.48 6.70
CA LYS A 181 -16.50 48.12 6.15
C LYS A 181 -16.57 48.34 4.61
N ILE A 182 -16.76 47.25 3.87
CA ILE A 182 -17.53 47.05 2.60
C ILE A 182 -17.73 48.24 1.62
N ASN A 183 -17.12 48.14 0.43
CA ASN A 183 -17.63 48.40 -0.94
C ASN A 183 -16.44 48.27 -1.94
N GLY A 184 -16.57 48.00 -3.25
CA GLY A 184 -17.72 47.60 -4.07
C GLY A 184 -17.48 47.85 -5.58
N ASN A 185 -18.01 46.97 -6.46
CA ASN A 185 -18.26 47.15 -7.91
C ASN A 185 -17.10 47.12 -8.94
N SER A 186 -17.09 46.11 -9.83
CA SER A 186 -16.81 46.13 -11.30
C SER A 186 -16.77 44.68 -11.83
N SER A 187 -17.61 44.18 -12.74
CA SER A 187 -17.94 44.56 -14.13
C SER A 187 -17.22 43.69 -15.18
N ALA A 188 -17.82 42.56 -15.58
CA ALA A 188 -17.55 41.85 -16.84
C ALA A 188 -18.70 40.90 -17.22
N THR A 189 -19.25 41.03 -18.43
CA THR A 189 -20.12 40.02 -19.09
C THR A 189 -19.30 39.18 -20.06
N PRO A 190 -19.84 38.04 -20.55
CA PRO A 190 -20.26 38.06 -21.96
C PRO A 190 -21.55 37.26 -22.26
N VAL A 191 -22.14 37.53 -23.43
CA VAL A 191 -23.28 36.83 -24.03
C VAL A 191 -22.88 36.43 -25.47
N PRO A 192 -23.31 35.26 -26.02
CA PRO A 192 -22.68 34.67 -27.22
C PRO A 192 -23.46 34.91 -28.53
N THR A 193 -22.79 34.70 -29.68
CA THR A 193 -23.38 34.27 -30.98
C THR A 193 -22.28 33.75 -31.95
N PRO A 194 -22.60 32.99 -33.03
CA PRO A 194 -21.64 32.17 -33.79
C PRO A 194 -21.58 32.47 -35.32
N ILE A 195 -21.14 31.49 -36.15
CA ILE A 195 -21.12 31.47 -37.65
C ILE A 195 -19.90 32.25 -38.23
N SER A 196 -19.22 31.94 -39.35
CA SER A 196 -19.35 31.01 -40.51
C SER A 196 -17.94 30.48 -40.92
N GLU A 197 -17.73 29.22 -41.31
CA GLU A 197 -17.91 28.61 -42.66
C GLU A 197 -16.85 28.97 -43.74
N LEU A 198 -15.98 28.01 -44.10
CA LEU A 198 -15.44 27.77 -45.46
C LEU A 198 -14.80 26.35 -45.48
N LYS A 199 -15.37 25.25 -46.02
CA LYS A 199 -15.79 24.83 -47.38
C LYS A 199 -14.66 24.41 -48.37
N LYS A 200 -14.94 23.32 -49.10
CA LYS A 200 -14.25 22.70 -50.28
C LYS A 200 -12.93 21.94 -50.03
N ARG A 201 -12.59 20.80 -50.69
CA ARG A 201 -13.28 19.59 -51.25
C ARG A 201 -12.48 19.06 -52.46
N LYS A 202 -12.08 17.78 -52.45
CA LYS A 202 -12.01 16.76 -53.55
C LYS A 202 -11.32 15.49 -52.98
N GLU A 203 -11.69 14.22 -53.25
CA GLU A 203 -11.83 13.46 -54.54
C GLU A 203 -10.47 13.24 -55.23
N SER A 204 -10.04 12.05 -55.69
CA SER A 204 -10.51 10.63 -55.59
C SER A 204 -9.29 9.70 -55.96
N SER A 205 -9.28 8.35 -56.13
CA SER A 205 -10.23 7.20 -56.05
C SER A 205 -9.44 5.85 -56.13
N THR A 206 -10.13 4.70 -55.95
CA THR A 206 -9.89 3.35 -56.59
C THR A 206 -8.58 2.54 -56.36
N GLU A 207 -8.76 1.31 -55.83
CA GLU A 207 -8.34 -0.02 -56.36
C GLU A 207 -6.85 -0.32 -56.75
N SER A 208 -6.29 -1.54 -56.63
CA SER A 208 -6.80 -2.89 -56.24
C SER A 208 -5.68 -3.87 -55.77
N LEU A 209 -6.12 -4.96 -55.13
CA LEU A 209 -5.50 -6.31 -54.93
C LEU A 209 -4.03 -6.57 -55.35
N SER A 210 -3.17 -6.98 -54.39
CA SER A 210 -2.31 -8.18 -54.51
C SER A 210 -1.61 -8.55 -53.19
N ASN A 211 -1.62 -9.84 -52.81
CA ASN A 211 -0.86 -10.36 -51.66
C ASN A 211 0.50 -10.94 -52.10
N PRO A 212 1.58 -10.67 -51.36
CA PRO A 212 2.68 -11.61 -51.14
C PRO A 212 2.62 -12.23 -49.72
N PRO A 213 3.18 -13.42 -49.48
CA PRO A 213 3.16 -14.06 -48.17
C PRO A 213 4.16 -13.38 -47.22
N SER A 214 3.64 -12.59 -46.27
CA SER A 214 4.45 -12.02 -45.19
C SER A 214 4.91 -13.10 -44.21
N PHE A 215 6.21 -13.20 -44.01
CA PHE A 215 6.81 -13.90 -42.86
C PHE A 215 6.12 -13.43 -41.58
N LEU A 216 5.66 -14.37 -40.74
CA LEU A 216 5.15 -14.05 -39.41
C LEU A 216 6.29 -13.46 -38.56
N PRO A 217 6.17 -12.22 -38.05
CA PRO A 217 7.03 -11.76 -36.97
C PRO A 217 6.63 -12.57 -35.73
N GLU A 218 7.58 -13.33 -35.18
CA GLU A 218 7.35 -14.10 -33.96
C GLU A 218 6.89 -13.16 -32.84
N GLN A 219 5.72 -13.46 -32.25
CA GLN A 219 5.09 -12.60 -31.25
C GLN A 219 6.06 -12.39 -30.07
N PRO A 220 6.44 -11.14 -29.72
CA PRO A 220 7.39 -10.90 -28.65
C PRO A 220 6.78 -11.37 -27.31
N LEU A 221 7.27 -12.52 -26.82
CA LEU A 221 6.78 -13.16 -25.61
C LEU A 221 6.59 -12.16 -24.48
N LYS A 222 5.38 -12.15 -23.89
CA LYS A 222 4.94 -11.19 -22.88
C LYS A 222 5.97 -11.08 -21.76
N LYS A 223 6.78 -10.01 -21.78
CA LYS A 223 7.75 -9.70 -20.74
C LYS A 223 6.99 -9.31 -19.47
N ARG A 224 6.64 -10.31 -18.65
CA ARG A 224 6.26 -10.09 -17.24
C ARG A 224 7.25 -9.09 -16.65
N SER A 225 6.74 -8.04 -16.01
CA SER A 225 7.56 -6.97 -15.46
C SER A 225 8.63 -7.59 -14.55
N LYS A 226 9.90 -7.34 -14.88
CA LYS A 226 11.03 -7.90 -14.12
C LYS A 226 11.02 -7.25 -12.74
N LEU A 227 10.43 -7.93 -11.76
CA LEU A 227 10.28 -7.47 -10.37
C LEU A 227 11.55 -6.76 -9.94
N ASP A 228 11.42 -5.50 -9.53
CA ASP A 228 12.57 -4.61 -9.44
C ASP A 228 13.65 -5.17 -8.51
N TYR A 229 14.90 -4.91 -8.87
CA TYR A 229 16.08 -5.34 -8.13
C TYR A 229 16.02 -4.87 -6.66
N SER A 230 15.59 -3.63 -6.41
CA SER A 230 15.36 -3.12 -5.06
C SER A 230 14.37 -4.01 -4.29
N ARG A 231 13.24 -4.36 -4.94
CA ARG A 231 12.18 -5.16 -4.33
C ARG A 231 12.58 -6.60 -4.04
N ARG A 232 13.46 -7.22 -4.84
CA ARG A 232 14.02 -8.55 -4.54
C ARG A 232 14.92 -8.53 -3.31
N VAL A 233 15.76 -7.50 -3.16
CA VAL A 233 16.60 -7.30 -1.97
C VAL A 233 15.75 -7.11 -0.71
N GLU A 234 14.69 -6.31 -0.80
CA GLU A 234 13.73 -6.06 0.28
C GLU A 234 13.00 -7.35 0.71
N ILE A 235 12.46 -8.12 -0.23
CA ILE A 235 11.77 -9.39 0.07
C ILE A 235 12.74 -10.41 0.70
N ALA A 236 14.00 -10.45 0.27
CA ALA A 236 15.03 -11.27 0.92
C ALA A 236 15.37 -10.82 2.35
N GLN A 237 15.22 -9.52 2.67
CA GLN A 237 15.30 -9.01 4.05
C GLN A 237 14.04 -9.37 4.87
N ILE A 238 12.83 -9.30 4.29
CA ILE A 238 11.58 -9.70 4.96
C ILE A 238 11.63 -11.18 5.34
N PHE A 239 11.98 -12.07 4.39
CA PHE A 239 12.17 -13.50 4.66
C PHE A 239 13.19 -13.77 5.78
N ARG A 240 14.32 -13.04 5.78
CA ARG A 240 15.28 -13.09 6.88
C ARG A 240 14.64 -12.68 8.20
N ASN A 241 13.98 -11.54 8.23
CA ASN A 241 13.51 -10.92 9.48
C ASN A 241 12.37 -11.72 10.12
N LYS A 242 11.46 -12.30 9.31
CA LYS A 242 10.45 -13.26 9.80
C LYS A 242 11.12 -14.50 10.39
N LEU A 243 11.93 -15.25 9.61
CA LEU A 243 12.61 -16.46 10.08
C LEU A 243 13.53 -16.23 11.30
N GLN A 244 14.17 -15.06 11.39
CA GLN A 244 15.04 -14.72 12.51
C GLN A 244 14.25 -14.49 13.81
N LYS A 245 13.04 -13.91 13.74
CA LYS A 245 12.12 -13.73 14.89
C LYS A 245 11.31 -14.99 15.23
N SER A 246 10.92 -15.77 14.23
CA SER A 246 10.09 -16.97 14.43
C SER A 246 10.88 -18.16 14.97
N LEU A 247 12.19 -18.26 14.66
CA LEU A 247 13.01 -19.43 15.02
C LEU A 247 14.25 -19.16 15.89
N VAL A 248 14.87 -17.96 15.84
CA VAL A 248 16.26 -17.77 16.35
C VAL A 248 16.39 -16.72 17.47
N GLN A 249 15.66 -15.61 17.40
CA GLN A 249 15.70 -14.53 18.39
C GLN A 249 14.46 -14.56 19.27
N ARG A 250 14.42 -15.53 20.20
CA ARG A 250 13.32 -15.75 21.14
C ARG A 250 13.86 -16.19 22.48
N ASP A 251 13.24 -15.73 23.55
CA ASP A 251 13.51 -16.16 24.92
C ASP A 251 12.72 -17.44 25.29
N THR A 252 11.84 -17.90 24.39
CA THR A 252 11.00 -19.11 24.53
C THR A 252 11.02 -19.95 23.24
N PRO A 253 10.80 -21.28 23.31
CA PRO A 253 10.71 -22.12 22.13
C PRO A 253 9.70 -21.61 21.09
N PRO A 254 9.91 -21.87 19.78
CA PRO A 254 8.89 -21.61 18.76
C PRO A 254 7.57 -22.31 19.08
N THR A 255 6.44 -21.63 18.89
CA THR A 255 5.12 -22.28 18.93
C THR A 255 4.84 -23.00 17.62
N ASP A 256 3.93 -23.97 17.61
CA ASP A 256 3.54 -24.75 16.43
C ASP A 256 3.14 -23.85 15.24
N GLU A 257 2.50 -22.71 15.53
CA GLU A 257 2.16 -21.66 14.57
C GLU A 257 3.41 -20.99 13.96
N ASN A 258 4.39 -20.60 14.78
CA ASN A 258 5.66 -20.05 14.31
C ASN A 258 6.47 -21.08 13.50
N LEU A 259 6.36 -22.37 13.85
CA LEU A 259 6.97 -23.46 13.07
C LEU A 259 6.28 -23.62 11.70
N ALA A 260 4.95 -23.65 11.66
CA ALA A 260 4.17 -23.77 10.43
C ALA A 260 4.35 -22.57 9.49
N GLU A 261 4.37 -21.34 10.02
CA GLU A 261 4.75 -20.14 9.26
C GLU A 261 6.16 -20.26 8.67
N SER A 262 7.14 -20.64 9.49
CA SER A 262 8.53 -20.78 9.05
C SER A 262 8.68 -21.84 7.98
N GLU A 263 7.89 -22.93 8.04
CA GLU A 263 7.84 -23.95 7.00
C GLU A 263 7.28 -23.40 5.68
N LYS A 264 6.19 -22.63 5.71
CA LYS A 264 5.64 -21.92 4.53
C LYS A 264 6.68 -20.98 3.91
N LEU A 265 7.37 -20.19 4.73
CA LEU A 265 8.41 -19.26 4.29
C LEU A 265 9.60 -19.99 3.65
N ILE A 266 10.07 -21.08 4.25
CA ILE A 266 11.18 -21.90 3.71
C ILE A 266 10.77 -22.57 2.40
N LYS A 267 9.54 -23.11 2.29
CA LYS A 267 8.99 -23.64 1.02
C LYS A 267 8.92 -22.55 -0.07
N LYS A 268 8.53 -21.32 0.27
CA LYS A 268 8.49 -20.17 -0.66
C LYS A 268 9.89 -19.70 -1.07
N ILE A 269 10.89 -19.76 -0.17
CA ILE A 269 12.30 -19.52 -0.53
C ILE A 269 12.80 -20.62 -1.47
N LEU A 270 12.48 -21.89 -1.21
CA LEU A 270 12.91 -23.04 -2.00
C LEU A 270 12.35 -23.00 -3.44
N SER A 271 11.07 -22.66 -3.62
CA SER A 271 10.45 -22.55 -4.95
C SER A 271 11.06 -21.43 -5.79
N HIS A 272 11.35 -20.27 -5.20
CA HIS A 272 12.00 -19.15 -5.88
C HIS A 272 13.54 -19.24 -5.95
N THR A 273 14.16 -20.20 -5.26
CA THR A 273 15.61 -20.46 -5.33
C THR A 273 16.06 -21.03 -6.69
N LYS A 274 15.14 -21.64 -7.46
CA LYS A 274 15.41 -22.19 -8.79
C LYS A 274 14.70 -21.41 -9.92
N SER A 275 14.25 -20.18 -9.68
CA SER A 275 13.60 -19.37 -10.72
C SER A 275 14.59 -18.83 -11.75
N THR A 276 14.12 -18.63 -12.98
CA THR A 276 14.86 -17.94 -14.04
C THR A 276 14.08 -16.69 -14.44
N PRO A 277 14.59 -15.45 -14.24
CA PRO A 277 15.86 -15.12 -13.57
C PRO A 277 15.88 -15.49 -12.08
N GLU A 278 17.09 -15.60 -11.51
CA GLU A 278 17.29 -15.84 -10.07
C GLU A 278 16.58 -14.77 -9.23
N PHE A 279 15.70 -15.20 -8.32
CA PHE A 279 15.08 -14.28 -7.36
C PHE A 279 16.10 -13.83 -6.31
N PHE A 280 16.84 -14.79 -5.75
CA PHE A 280 17.85 -14.58 -4.71
C PHE A 280 19.25 -14.43 -5.31
N ASP A 281 19.42 -13.36 -6.10
CA ASP A 281 20.70 -13.03 -6.74
C ASP A 281 21.83 -12.69 -5.73
N LEU A 282 23.04 -12.54 -6.25
CA LEU A 282 24.26 -12.22 -5.49
C LEU A 282 24.04 -11.10 -4.47
N GLU A 283 23.43 -9.99 -4.87
CA GLU A 283 23.30 -8.80 -4.03
C GLU A 283 22.15 -8.93 -3.03
N ALA A 284 21.01 -9.51 -3.45
CA ALA A 284 19.96 -9.90 -2.52
C ALA A 284 20.50 -10.79 -1.39
N LEU A 285 21.38 -11.75 -1.71
CA LEU A 285 22.04 -12.60 -0.71
C LEU A 285 23.15 -11.87 0.09
N LYS A 286 23.86 -10.89 -0.50
CA LYS A 286 24.96 -10.11 0.12
C LYS A 286 24.43 -9.08 1.13
N VAL A 287 23.33 -8.42 0.79
CA VAL A 287 22.66 -7.39 1.60
C VAL A 287 21.81 -8.02 2.70
N SER A 288 20.88 -8.93 2.37
CA SER A 288 20.07 -9.64 3.39
C SER A 288 20.93 -10.51 4.30
N LYS A 289 21.99 -11.14 3.75
CA LYS A 289 22.77 -12.19 4.41
C LYS A 289 21.86 -13.36 4.85
N LEU A 290 20.75 -13.63 4.14
CA LEU A 290 19.79 -14.70 4.43
C LEU A 290 20.49 -16.08 4.50
N HIS A 291 21.45 -16.31 3.60
CA HIS A 291 22.35 -17.48 3.62
C HIS A 291 23.14 -17.68 4.93
N LYS A 292 23.28 -16.66 5.79
CA LYS A 292 23.85 -16.83 7.15
C LYS A 292 22.80 -17.30 8.15
N LEU A 293 21.55 -16.86 8.02
CA LEU A 293 20.47 -17.27 8.92
C LEU A 293 20.12 -18.74 8.71
N LEU A 294 20.00 -19.18 7.45
CA LEU A 294 19.77 -20.60 7.16
C LEU A 294 20.88 -21.50 7.73
N LYS A 295 22.13 -21.01 7.75
CA LYS A 295 23.27 -21.71 8.39
C LYS A 295 23.20 -21.75 9.92
N VAL A 296 22.53 -20.80 10.57
CA VAL A 296 22.25 -20.87 12.01
C VAL A 296 21.15 -21.89 12.27
N ILE A 297 20.08 -21.88 11.48
CA ILE A 297 18.96 -22.84 11.56
C ILE A 297 19.47 -24.28 11.41
N THR A 298 20.34 -24.57 10.43
CA THR A 298 20.97 -25.90 10.26
C THR A 298 21.95 -26.31 11.37
N SER A 299 22.31 -25.39 12.28
CA SER A 299 23.21 -25.67 13.41
C SER A 299 22.46 -25.78 14.75
N MET A 300 21.15 -25.52 14.79
CA MET A 300 20.30 -25.61 15.97
C MET A 300 19.56 -26.96 15.96
N PRO A 301 19.85 -27.92 16.87
CA PRO A 301 19.24 -29.25 16.88
C PRO A 301 17.70 -29.22 17.02
N GLU A 302 17.18 -28.28 17.79
CA GLU A 302 15.75 -28.03 18.01
C GLU A 302 15.01 -27.58 16.74
N LEU A 303 15.74 -27.18 15.69
CA LEU A 303 15.20 -26.79 14.38
C LEU A 303 15.39 -27.86 13.29
N SER A 304 15.71 -29.11 13.69
CA SER A 304 16.01 -30.24 12.80
C SER A 304 15.02 -30.44 11.64
N GLN A 305 13.72 -30.22 11.85
CA GLN A 305 12.68 -30.30 10.80
C GLN A 305 12.93 -29.38 9.58
N PHE A 306 13.72 -28.31 9.74
CA PHE A 306 14.05 -27.37 8.66
C PHE A 306 15.41 -27.66 8.00
N HIS A 307 16.22 -28.56 8.56
CA HIS A 307 17.63 -28.74 8.16
C HIS A 307 17.79 -29.17 6.71
N GLU A 308 16.99 -30.14 6.25
CA GLU A 308 17.02 -30.64 4.87
C GLU A 308 16.74 -29.51 3.87
N SER A 309 15.61 -28.82 4.02
CA SER A 309 15.23 -27.71 3.14
C SER A 309 16.24 -26.55 3.18
N CYS A 310 16.75 -26.19 4.37
CA CYS A 310 17.79 -25.17 4.48
C CYS A 310 19.10 -25.59 3.82
N ASN A 311 19.52 -26.86 3.91
CA ASN A 311 20.69 -27.38 3.22
C ASN A 311 20.51 -27.34 1.69
N THR A 312 19.36 -27.79 1.16
CA THR A 312 19.06 -27.71 -0.29
C THR A 312 19.15 -26.28 -0.83
N ILE A 313 18.64 -25.29 -0.08
CA ILE A 313 18.75 -23.86 -0.45
C ILE A 313 20.22 -23.40 -0.41
N LEU A 314 20.96 -23.78 0.64
CA LEU A 314 22.36 -23.40 0.82
C LEU A 314 23.33 -24.02 -0.20
N GLU A 315 22.99 -25.21 -0.73
CA GLU A 315 23.71 -25.85 -1.84
C GLU A 315 23.53 -25.08 -3.15
N VAL A 316 22.29 -24.75 -3.52
CA VAL A 316 22.01 -23.94 -4.73
C VAL A 316 22.68 -22.56 -4.63
N TRP A 317 22.65 -21.93 -3.45
CA TRP A 317 23.32 -20.65 -3.23
C TRP A 317 24.83 -20.74 -3.01
N ALA A 318 25.43 -21.92 -2.99
CA ALA A 318 26.87 -22.09 -2.69
C ALA A 318 27.79 -21.27 -3.62
N PRO A 319 27.57 -21.15 -4.96
CA PRO A 319 28.39 -20.31 -5.83
C PRO A 319 28.30 -18.83 -5.46
N ASN A 320 27.08 -18.30 -5.28
CA ASN A 320 26.83 -16.91 -4.90
C ASN A 320 27.45 -16.59 -3.52
N VAL A 321 27.34 -17.51 -2.54
CA VAL A 321 27.97 -17.38 -1.22
C VAL A 321 29.50 -17.44 -1.29
N GLN A 322 30.09 -18.25 -2.19
CA GLN A 322 31.53 -18.23 -2.43
C GLN A 322 31.99 -16.90 -3.06
N HIS A 323 31.22 -16.32 -3.98
CA HIS A 323 31.54 -15.02 -4.57
C HIS A 323 31.53 -13.91 -3.50
N ILE A 324 30.47 -13.85 -2.67
CA ILE A 324 30.36 -12.90 -1.54
C ILE A 324 31.54 -13.03 -0.56
N LYS A 325 32.08 -14.25 -0.35
CA LYS A 325 33.30 -14.46 0.44
C LYS A 325 34.55 -13.89 -0.25
N LYS A 326 34.73 -14.17 -1.55
CA LYS A 326 35.90 -13.71 -2.33
C LYS A 326 35.97 -12.18 -2.41
N GLU A 327 34.84 -11.51 -2.66
CA GLU A 327 34.76 -10.04 -2.62
C GLU A 327 35.19 -9.48 -1.25
N LYS A 328 34.68 -10.05 -0.15
CA LYS A 328 34.99 -9.60 1.22
C LYS A 328 36.42 -9.90 1.67
N LEU A 329 37.16 -10.72 0.94
CA LEU A 329 38.61 -10.87 1.11
C LEU A 329 39.35 -9.75 0.36
N LYS A 330 39.01 -9.52 -0.91
CA LYS A 330 39.59 -8.42 -1.72
C LYS A 330 39.38 -7.04 -1.10
N SER A 331 38.18 -6.76 -0.59
CA SER A 331 37.87 -5.51 0.14
C SER A 331 38.51 -5.42 1.55
N LYS A 332 39.37 -6.38 1.92
CA LYS A 332 40.12 -6.42 3.18
C LYS A 332 41.63 -6.49 3.00
N GLU A 333 42.12 -6.69 1.78
CA GLU A 333 43.53 -6.45 1.48
C GLU A 333 43.79 -4.95 1.59
N PRO A 334 44.73 -4.48 2.43
CA PRO A 334 45.11 -3.08 2.44
C PRO A 334 45.77 -2.73 1.10
N LEU A 335 45.53 -1.51 0.63
CA LEU A 335 46.36 -0.90 -0.41
C LEU A 335 47.78 -0.73 0.18
N GLY A 336 48.72 -1.53 -0.32
CA GLY A 336 50.15 -1.44 0.00
C GLY A 336 50.90 -0.51 -0.94
#